data_AF-A0A0K0LBI0-F1
#
_entry.id   AF-A0A0K0LBI0-F1
#
_cell.length_a   1.000
_cell.length_b   1.000
_cell.length_c   1.000
_cell.angle_alpha   90.00
_cell.angle_beta   90.00
_cell.angle_gamma   90.00
#
_symmetry.space_group_name_H-M   'P 1'
#
loop_
_entity.id
_entity.type
_entity.pdbx_description
1 polymer ?
#
loop_
_entity_poly.entity_id
_entity_poly.type
_entity_poly.pdbx_seq_one_letter_code
_entity_poly.pdbx_strand_id
1 'polypeptide(L)'
;MSLENILALLAFGLSLLIGYYARPICSTLGLMDLPNARKIHAVPTPLAGGIILTLSAIPVSLAFILFSSDIDTWTITQVRYLVALFAMALLGLVDDRHALTPQLRLFCSFAIFIILASVDQFATGIQTFRKKKYRCSRFVQN
;
A
#
# COMPACT_ATOMS: atom_id res chain seq x y z
N MET A 1 12.58 -6.84 -21.97
CA MET A 1 12.36 -6.69 -20.52
C MET A 1 10.87 -6.58 -20.29
N SER A 2 10.27 -7.38 -19.41
CA SER A 2 8.83 -7.34 -19.14
C SER A 2 8.41 -6.01 -18.52
N LEU A 3 7.16 -5.59 -18.73
CA LEU A 3 6.59 -4.36 -18.16
C LEU A 3 6.75 -4.31 -16.63
N GLU A 4 6.55 -5.44 -15.97
CA GLU A 4 6.69 -5.61 -14.52
C GLU A 4 8.10 -5.24 -14.03
N ASN A 5 9.14 -5.67 -14.74
CA ASN A 5 10.52 -5.38 -14.37
C ASN A 5 10.82 -3.89 -14.52
N ILE A 6 10.26 -3.24 -15.55
CA ILE A 6 10.46 -1.80 -15.79
C ILE A 6 9.82 -1.00 -14.66
N LEU A 7 8.59 -1.35 -14.29
CA LEU A 7 7.86 -0.70 -13.20
C LEU A 7 8.55 -0.93 -11.84
N ALA A 8 9.08 -2.13 -11.58
CA ALA A 8 9.82 -2.41 -10.36
C ALA A 8 11.11 -1.58 -10.25
N LEU A 9 11.88 -1.47 -11.34
CA LEU A 9 13.05 -0.60 -11.38
C LEU A 9 12.68 0.88 -11.22
N LEU A 10 11.56 1.32 -11.79
CA LEU A 10 11.05 2.68 -11.60
C LEU A 10 10.67 2.92 -10.13
N ALA A 11 9.97 1.99 -9.47
CA ALA A 11 9.65 2.12 -8.04
C ALA A 11 10.92 2.21 -7.19
N PHE A 12 11.93 1.37 -7.49
CA PHE A 12 13.21 1.38 -6.81
C PHE A 12 13.99 2.68 -7.04
N GLY A 13 14.06 3.17 -8.28
CA GLY A 13 14.69 4.45 -8.60
C GLY A 13 13.99 5.62 -7.93
N LEU A 14 12.65 5.60 -7.91
CA LEU A 14 11.83 6.64 -7.29
C LEU A 14 11.99 6.66 -5.77
N SER A 15 12.05 5.48 -5.12
CA SER A 15 12.27 5.40 -3.67
C SER A 15 13.66 5.90 -3.28
N LEU A 16 14.70 5.60 -4.06
CA LEU A 16 16.04 6.16 -3.86
C LEU A 16 16.07 7.68 -4.05
N LEU A 17 15.40 8.19 -5.09
CA LEU A 17 15.34 9.62 -5.37
C LEU A 17 14.64 10.39 -4.24
N ILE A 18 13.45 9.94 -3.83
CA ILE A 18 12.69 10.56 -2.74
C ILE A 18 13.49 10.41 -1.42
N GLY A 19 14.12 9.26 -1.20
CA GLY A 19 14.99 9.03 -0.04
C GLY A 19 16.18 10.00 0.03
N TYR A 20 16.81 10.29 -1.11
CA TYR A 20 17.88 11.28 -1.21
C TYR A 20 17.39 12.69 -0.85
N TYR A 21 16.20 13.07 -1.30
CA TYR A 21 15.57 14.35 -0.98
C TYR A 21 14.75 14.33 0.34
N ALA A 22 14.78 13.25 1.11
CA ALA A 22 13.94 13.11 2.29
C ALA A 22 14.24 14.15 3.37
N ARG A 23 15.51 14.55 3.53
CA ARG A 23 15.92 15.56 4.52
C ARG A 23 15.25 16.92 4.30
N PRO A 24 15.39 17.58 3.13
CA PRO A 24 14.72 18.85 2.89
C PRO A 24 13.19 18.73 2.93
N ILE A 25 12.63 17.63 2.39
CA ILE A 25 11.17 17.40 2.39
C ILE A 25 10.61 17.27 3.81
N CYS A 26 11.25 16.49 4.67
CA CYS A 26 10.79 16.33 6.06
C CYS A 26 11.05 17.57 6.91
N SER A 27 12.08 18.36 6.59
CA SER A 27 12.34 19.64 7.24
C SER A 27 11.18 20.62 7.00
N THR A 28 10.73 20.74 5.75
CA THR A 28 9.61 21.65 5.39
C THR A 28 8.27 21.17 5.91
N LEU A 29 8.07 19.84 6.03
CA LEU A 29 6.85 19.24 6.55
C LEU A 29 6.80 19.18 8.09
N GLY A 30 7.89 19.55 8.78
CA GLY A 30 8.00 19.46 10.25
C GLY A 30 8.05 18.03 10.78
N LEU A 31 8.38 17.05 9.92
CA LEU A 31 8.46 15.62 10.23
C LEU A 31 9.91 15.23 10.54
N MET A 32 10.52 15.93 11.50
CA MET A 32 11.87 15.66 11.96
C MET A 32 11.85 15.06 13.35
N ASP A 33 12.55 13.93 13.50
CA ASP A 33 12.80 13.35 14.81
C ASP A 33 13.94 14.10 15.49
N LEU A 34 13.61 14.81 16.56
CA LEU A 34 14.54 15.60 17.35
C LEU A 34 15.22 14.73 18.40
N PRO A 35 16.51 14.98 18.69
CA PRO A 35 17.22 14.27 19.76
C PRO A 35 16.55 14.54 21.11
N ASN A 36 16.33 13.48 21.90
CA ASN A 36 15.82 13.54 23.27
C ASN A 36 16.79 12.75 24.17
N ALA A 37 16.74 12.93 25.49
CA ALA A 37 17.66 12.32 26.46
C ALA A 37 17.71 10.77 26.42
N ARG A 38 16.76 10.12 25.74
CA ARG A 38 16.69 8.67 25.51
C ARG A 38 17.24 8.22 24.14
N LYS A 39 17.58 9.14 23.23
CA LYS A 39 17.94 8.89 21.83
C LYS A 39 19.43 9.14 21.60
N ILE A 40 20.13 8.16 21.00
CA ILE A 40 21.60 8.15 20.85
C ILE A 40 22.07 9.06 19.69
N HIS A 41 21.19 9.32 18.72
CA HIS A 41 21.48 10.19 17.58
C HIS A 41 21.46 11.66 18.00
N ALA A 42 22.58 12.36 17.80
CA ALA A 42 22.73 13.79 18.06
C ALA A 42 22.17 14.69 16.95
N VAL A 43 21.93 14.14 15.76
CA VAL A 43 21.48 14.89 14.57
C VAL A 43 20.00 14.59 14.32
N PRO A 44 19.17 15.60 13.98
CA PRO A 44 17.78 15.38 13.61
C PRO A 44 17.66 14.42 12.43
N THR A 45 16.82 13.39 12.56
CA THR A 45 16.62 12.38 11.50
C THR A 45 15.22 12.49 10.91
N PRO A 46 15.06 12.40 9.58
CA PRO A 46 13.76 12.57 8.95
C PRO A 46 12.86 11.34 9.18
N LEU A 47 11.63 11.57 9.64
CA LEU A 47 10.57 10.56 9.74
C LEU A 47 9.93 10.36 8.36
N ALA A 48 10.70 9.81 7.41
CA ALA A 48 10.32 9.76 6.00
C ALA A 48 9.99 8.38 5.46
N GLY A 49 10.36 7.30 6.17
CA GLY A 49 10.36 5.94 5.60
C GLY A 49 9.02 5.53 5.00
N GLY A 50 7.94 5.65 5.78
CA GLY A 50 6.59 5.34 5.31
C GLY A 50 6.14 6.22 4.14
N ILE A 51 6.51 7.51 4.15
CA ILE A 51 6.16 8.47 3.11
C ILE A 51 6.89 8.15 1.79
N ILE A 52 8.18 7.79 1.87
CA ILE A 52 8.96 7.37 0.70
C ILE A 52 8.33 6.12 0.05
N LEU A 53 7.97 5.14 0.86
CA LEU A 53 7.35 3.90 0.36
C LEU A 53 5.99 4.16 -0.28
N THR A 54 5.15 5.02 0.31
CA THR A 54 3.81 5.25 -0.20
C THR A 54 3.83 6.10 -1.47
N LEU A 55 4.68 7.13 -1.51
CA LEU A 55 4.89 7.95 -2.71
C LEU A 55 5.56 7.20 -3.86
N SER A 56 6.32 6.14 -3.58
CA SER A 56 6.92 5.31 -4.64
C SER A 56 6.01 4.17 -5.09
N ALA A 57 5.33 3.48 -4.16
CA ALA A 57 4.51 2.32 -4.47
C ALA A 57 3.18 2.68 -5.15
N ILE A 58 2.44 3.67 -4.65
CA ILE A 58 1.10 4.01 -5.16
C ILE A 58 1.11 4.38 -6.66
N PRO A 59 1.94 5.34 -7.13
CA PRO A 59 1.91 5.71 -8.55
C PRO A 59 2.37 4.58 -9.47
N VAL A 60 3.32 3.76 -9.04
CA VAL A 60 3.79 2.61 -9.84
C VAL A 60 2.73 1.52 -9.93
N SER A 61 2.07 1.19 -8.82
CA SER A 61 0.95 0.25 -8.82
C SER A 61 -0.25 0.77 -9.61
N LEU A 62 -0.50 2.07 -9.58
CA LEU A 62 -1.54 2.69 -10.42
C LEU A 62 -1.17 2.62 -11.90
N ALA A 63 0.10 2.90 -12.26
CA ALA A 63 0.58 2.73 -13.62
C ALA A 63 0.43 1.28 -14.09
N PHE A 64 0.77 0.29 -13.26
CA PHE A 64 0.58 -1.13 -13.57
C PHE A 64 -0.88 -1.46 -13.92
N ILE A 65 -1.84 -0.91 -13.16
CA ILE A 65 -3.26 -1.09 -13.40
C ILE A 65 -3.69 -0.43 -14.72
N LEU A 66 -3.23 0.78 -15.01
CA LEU A 66 -3.61 1.53 -16.22
C LEU A 66 -3.03 0.93 -17.50
N PHE A 67 -1.83 0.35 -17.42
CA PHE A 67 -1.17 -0.29 -18.57
C PHE A 67 -1.53 -1.78 -18.71
N SER A 68 -2.26 -2.36 -17.76
CA SER A 68 -2.90 -3.66 -17.94
C SER A 68 -4.11 -3.51 -18.86
N SER A 69 -4.09 -4.23 -19.97
CA SER A 69 -5.11 -4.17 -21.03
C SER A 69 -6.48 -4.73 -20.62
N ASP A 70 -6.55 -5.56 -19.59
CA ASP A 70 -7.78 -6.27 -19.21
C ASP A 70 -8.32 -5.77 -17.86
N ILE A 71 -9.51 -5.16 -17.91
CA ILE A 71 -10.29 -4.86 -16.70
C ILE A 71 -11.06 -6.12 -16.31
N ASP A 72 -10.50 -6.88 -15.39
CA ASP A 72 -11.10 -8.09 -14.85
C ASP A 72 -11.28 -7.99 -13.32
N THR A 73 -11.73 -9.09 -12.71
CA THR A 73 -11.86 -9.18 -11.25
C THR A 73 -10.53 -8.99 -10.50
N TRP A 74 -9.41 -9.29 -11.15
CA TRP A 74 -8.08 -9.07 -10.59
C TRP A 74 -7.78 -7.58 -10.48
N THR A 75 -8.04 -6.80 -11.53
CA THR A 75 -7.88 -5.34 -11.53
C THR A 75 -8.68 -4.65 -10.43
N ILE A 76 -9.94 -5.05 -10.21
CA ILE A 76 -10.77 -4.53 -9.11
C ILE A 76 -10.14 -4.84 -7.74
N THR A 77 -9.57 -6.03 -7.58
CA THR A 77 -8.91 -6.46 -6.35
C THR A 77 -7.63 -5.63 -6.09
N GLN A 78 -6.84 -5.37 -7.13
CA GLN A 78 -5.64 -4.52 -7.04
C GLN A 78 -5.97 -3.08 -6.62
N VAL A 79 -7.01 -2.47 -7.19
CA VAL A 79 -7.47 -1.13 -6.78
C VAL A 79 -7.85 -1.11 -5.31
N ARG A 80 -8.51 -2.16 -4.80
CA ARG A 80 -8.89 -2.25 -3.38
C ARG A 80 -7.68 -2.36 -2.45
N TYR A 81 -6.68 -3.14 -2.83
CA TYR A 81 -5.42 -3.18 -2.08
C TYR A 81 -4.72 -1.82 -2.08
N LEU A 82 -4.76 -1.06 -3.18
CA LEU A 82 -4.19 0.29 -3.21
C LEU A 82 -4.92 1.26 -2.27
N VAL A 83 -6.26 1.19 -2.22
CA VAL A 83 -7.04 2.00 -1.28
C VAL A 83 -6.68 1.65 0.16
N ALA A 84 -6.54 0.36 0.50
CA ALA A 84 -6.13 -0.07 1.83
C ALA A 84 -4.70 0.36 2.18
N LEU A 85 -3.77 0.25 1.23
CA LEU A 85 -2.40 0.73 1.37
C LEU A 85 -2.38 2.24 1.68
N PHE A 86 -3.17 3.02 0.94
CA PHE A 86 -3.28 4.46 1.17
C PHE A 86 -3.93 4.79 2.52
N ALA A 87 -4.97 4.06 2.92
CA ALA A 87 -5.60 4.24 4.24
C ALA A 87 -4.62 3.94 5.38
N MET A 88 -3.83 2.86 5.28
CA MET A 88 -2.78 2.53 6.25
C MET A 88 -1.66 3.57 6.28
N ALA A 89 -1.29 4.10 5.11
CA ALA A 89 -0.31 5.18 5.01
C ALA A 89 -0.78 6.45 5.73
N LEU A 90 -2.04 6.83 5.55
CA LEU A 90 -2.64 7.97 6.24
C LEU A 90 -2.70 7.74 7.75
N LEU A 91 -3.10 6.53 8.19
CA LEU A 91 -3.09 6.19 9.61
C LEU A 91 -1.69 6.33 10.22
N GLY A 92 -0.66 5.84 9.52
CA GLY A 92 0.74 5.99 9.94
C GLY A 92 1.18 7.46 10.00
N LEU A 93 0.80 8.27 9.01
CA LEU A 93 1.14 9.70 8.99
C LEU A 93 0.44 10.49 10.11
N VAL A 94 -0.81 10.14 10.42
CA VAL A 94 -1.55 10.71 11.55
C VAL A 94 -0.91 10.28 12.87
N ASP A 95 -0.47 9.02 12.97
CA ASP A 95 0.26 8.50 14.14
C ASP A 95 1.59 9.24 14.36
N ASP A 96 2.35 9.49 13.30
CA ASP A 96 3.61 10.24 13.36
C ASP A 96 3.41 11.69 13.84
N ARG A 97 2.25 12.31 13.56
CA ARG A 97 1.94 13.68 13.98
C ARG A 97 1.30 13.80 15.35
N HIS A 98 0.37 12.91 15.68
CA HIS A 98 -0.45 13.01 16.89
C HIS A 98 -0.02 12.04 18.00
N ALA A 99 0.98 11.18 17.74
CA ALA A 99 1.45 10.15 18.66
C ALA A 99 0.27 9.36 19.27
N LEU A 100 -0.49 8.66 18.42
CA LEU A 100 -1.73 8.01 18.84
C LEU A 100 -1.44 6.96 19.92
N THR A 101 -2.44 6.68 20.75
CA THR A 101 -2.30 5.61 21.74
C THR A 101 -2.21 4.25 21.02
N PRO A 102 -1.40 3.30 21.53
CA PRO A 102 -1.23 1.99 20.89
C PRO A 102 -2.55 1.25 20.64
N GLN A 103 -3.53 1.43 21.53
CA GLN A 103 -4.86 0.84 21.43
C GLN A 103 -5.64 1.38 20.22
N LEU A 104 -5.63 2.70 20.02
CA LEU A 104 -6.33 3.33 18.90
C LEU A 104 -5.70 2.93 17.56
N ARG A 105 -4.37 2.95 17.48
CA ARG A 105 -3.63 2.51 16.30
C ARG A 105 -3.98 1.06 15.92
N LEU A 106 -4.06 0.18 16.92
CA LEU A 106 -4.44 -1.22 16.71
C LEU A 106 -5.88 -1.34 16.23
N PHE A 107 -6.82 -0.64 16.86
CA PHE A 107 -8.24 -0.68 16.48
C PHE A 107 -8.46 -0.20 15.03
N CYS A 108 -7.86 0.93 14.65
CA CYS A 108 -7.95 1.45 13.30
C CYS A 108 -7.32 0.51 12.27
N SER A 109 -6.13 -0.05 12.56
CA SER A 109 -5.46 -1.00 11.66
C SER A 109 -6.30 -2.27 11.48
N PHE A 110 -6.91 -2.77 12.55
CA PHE A 110 -7.77 -3.95 12.51
C PHE A 110 -9.06 -3.69 11.74
N ALA A 111 -9.66 -2.50 11.89
CA ALA A 111 -10.82 -2.09 11.12
C ALA A 111 -10.52 -2.05 9.60
N ILE A 112 -9.39 -1.46 9.20
CA ILE A 112 -8.96 -1.43 7.79
C ILE A 112 -8.79 -2.86 7.26
N PHE A 113 -8.16 -3.74 8.04
CA PHE A 113 -7.97 -5.14 7.67
C PHE A 113 -9.31 -5.89 7.49
N ILE A 114 -10.26 -5.74 8.42
CA ILE A 114 -11.58 -6.37 8.33
C ILE A 114 -12.34 -5.88 7.09
N ILE A 115 -12.32 -4.57 6.82
CA ILE A 115 -12.99 -4.00 5.65
C ILE A 115 -12.40 -4.58 4.37
N LEU A 116 -11.07 -4.67 4.28
CA LEU A 116 -10.41 -5.28 3.13
C LEU A 116 -10.78 -6.76 2.99
N ALA A 117 -10.64 -7.55 4.07
CA ALA A 117 -10.86 -8.99 4.07
C ALA A 117 -12.31 -9.40 3.79
N SER A 118 -13.28 -8.66 4.33
CA SER A 118 -14.72 -8.93 4.11
C SER A 118 -15.09 -8.83 2.63
N VAL A 119 -14.51 -7.87 1.92
CA VAL A 119 -14.78 -7.66 0.50
C VAL A 119 -13.99 -8.66 -0.38
N ASP A 120 -12.82 -9.14 0.06
CA ASP A 120 -12.07 -10.19 -0.66
C ASP A 120 -12.72 -11.57 -0.58
N GLN A 121 -13.29 -11.93 0.57
CA GLN A 121 -14.05 -13.17 0.72
C GLN A 121 -15.24 -13.22 -0.24
N PHE A 122 -15.93 -12.08 -0.43
CA PHE A 122 -17.01 -11.97 -1.39
C PHE A 122 -16.54 -12.20 -2.83
N ALA A 123 -15.43 -11.58 -3.24
CA ALA A 123 -14.87 -11.74 -4.59
C ALA A 123 -14.36 -13.17 -4.85
N THR A 124 -13.69 -13.78 -3.88
CA THR A 124 -13.15 -15.15 -3.98
C THR A 124 -14.27 -16.20 -3.98
N GLY A 125 -15.32 -15.96 -3.20
CA GLY A 125 -16.56 -16.76 -3.21
C GLY A 125 -17.19 -16.80 -4.60
N ILE A 126 -17.38 -15.64 -5.24
CA ILE A 126 -17.94 -15.54 -6.60
C ILE A 126 -17.09 -16.31 -7.62
N GLN A 127 -15.76 -16.18 -7.58
CA GLN A 127 -14.89 -16.89 -8.51
C GLN A 127 -14.96 -18.42 -8.32
N THR A 128 -15.06 -18.88 -7.07
CA THR A 128 -15.17 -20.31 -6.74
C THR A 128 -16.49 -20.89 -7.24
N PHE A 129 -17.61 -20.17 -7.05
CA PHE A 129 -18.90 -20.54 -7.63
C PHE A 129 -18.87 -20.56 -9.16
N ARG A 130 -18.22 -19.57 -9.80
CA ARG A 130 -18.08 -19.50 -11.25
C ARG A 130 -17.27 -20.67 -11.81
N LYS A 131 -16.09 -20.99 -11.23
CA LYS A 131 -15.28 -22.15 -11.61
C LYS A 131 -16.03 -23.48 -11.42
N LYS A 132 -16.83 -23.60 -10.36
CA LYS A 132 -17.66 -24.80 -10.11
C LYS A 132 -18.76 -24.94 -11.16
N LYS A 133 -19.41 -23.84 -11.56
CA LYS A 133 -20.44 -23.84 -12.61
C LYS A 133 -19.89 -24.23 -13.99
N TYR A 134 -18.73 -23.71 -14.39
CA TYR A 134 -18.05 -24.11 -15.64
C TYR A 134 -17.58 -25.57 -15.63
N ARG A 135 -17.20 -26.10 -14.47
CA ARG A 135 -16.82 -27.52 -14.34
C ARG A 135 -18.03 -28.45 -14.46
N CYS A 136 -19.18 -28.10 -13.89
CA CYS A 136 -20.42 -28.87 -14.05
C CYS A 136 -20.93 -28.86 -15.50
N SER A 137 -20.88 -27.74 -16.21
CA SER A 137 -21.35 -27.71 -17.61
C SER A 137 -20.50 -28.57 -18.54
N ARG A 138 -19.18 -28.67 -18.30
CA ARG A 138 -18.28 -29.54 -19.06
C ARG A 138 -18.46 -31.03 -18.74
N PHE A 139 -18.94 -31.37 -17.54
CA PHE A 139 -19.23 -32.75 -17.15
C PHE A 139 -20.56 -33.29 -17.71
N VAL A 140 -21.49 -32.41 -18.07
CA VAL A 140 -22.79 -32.78 -18.67
C VAL A 140 -22.69 -32.99 -20.19
N GLN A 141 -21.59 -32.52 -20.81
CA GLN A 141 -21.36 -32.64 -22.26
C GLN A 141 -20.43 -33.80 -22.67
N ASN A 142 -19.93 -34.58 -21.71
CA ASN A 142 -19.18 -35.81 -21.93
C ASN A 142 -19.96 -36.99 -21.37
#